data_AF-A0A2A2Y4Y6-F1
#
_entry.id   AF-A0A2A2Y4Y6-F1
#
_cell.length_a   1.000
_cell.length_b   1.000
_cell.length_c   1.000
_cell.angle_alpha   90.00
_cell.angle_beta   90.00
_cell.angle_gamma   90.00
#
_symmetry.space_group_name_H-M   'P 1'
#
loop_
_entity.id
_entity.type
_entity.pdbx_description
1 polymer ?
#
loop_
_entity_poly.entity_id
_entity_poly.type
_entity_poly.pdbx_seq_one_letter_code
_entity_poly.pdbx_strand_id
1 'polypeptide(L)'
;MVNPYLKPASALALSTNLELTSNQFRNVTFDGGGLPNTEQFAAFPQRFVMDSFYKLNSVALPGRVMALWQGGIKSTAGTFTGNIALDASNSGILNGNASVSAVVFRRNDLETVGAGLIKIPTTGVKGSFRTGAFLMDR
;
A
#
# COMPACT_ATOMS: atom_id res chain seq x y z
N MET A 1 -5.75 -21.02 20.39
CA MET A 1 -5.19 -19.66 20.57
C MET A 1 -4.05 -19.48 19.58
N VAL A 2 -4.01 -18.38 18.85
CA VAL A 2 -2.90 -18.05 17.93
C VAL A 2 -1.88 -17.23 18.73
N ASN A 3 -0.61 -17.65 18.73
CA ASN A 3 0.46 -16.89 19.39
C ASN A 3 0.96 -15.80 18.41
N PRO A 4 0.69 -14.50 18.67
CA PRO A 4 0.99 -13.43 17.73
C PRO A 4 2.50 -13.18 17.56
N TYR A 5 3.34 -13.76 18.44
CA TYR A 5 4.79 -13.61 18.41
C TYR A 5 5.50 -14.66 17.56
N LEU A 6 4.79 -15.68 17.07
CA LEU A 6 5.36 -16.67 16.15
C LEU A 6 5.32 -16.15 14.72
N LYS A 7 6.40 -16.41 13.97
CA LYS A 7 6.44 -16.18 12.53
C LYS A 7 5.23 -16.88 11.87
N PRO A 8 4.37 -16.16 11.12
CA PRO A 8 3.26 -16.80 10.44
C PRO A 8 3.78 -17.75 9.37
N ALA A 9 3.29 -19.00 9.39
CA ALA A 9 3.70 -20.05 8.46
C ALA A 9 2.99 -19.94 7.08
N SER A 10 1.96 -19.10 6.97
CA SER A 10 1.16 -18.92 5.76
C SER A 10 0.52 -17.52 5.72
N ALA A 11 0.03 -17.11 4.54
CA ALA A 11 -0.75 -15.88 4.40
C ALA A 11 -2.00 -15.88 5.29
N LEU A 12 -2.67 -17.03 5.43
CA LEU A 12 -3.82 -17.19 6.34
C LEU A 12 -3.43 -16.97 7.81
N ALA A 13 -2.28 -17.50 8.23
CA ALA A 13 -1.77 -17.29 9.58
C ALA A 13 -1.43 -15.81 9.81
N LEU A 14 -0.81 -15.14 8.84
CA LEU A 14 -0.54 -13.70 8.93
C LEU A 14 -1.84 -12.89 9.00
N SER A 15 -2.82 -13.17 8.13
CA SER A 15 -4.14 -12.53 8.18
C SER A 15 -4.82 -12.72 9.52
N THR A 16 -4.69 -13.91 10.12
CA THR A 16 -5.27 -14.20 11.44
C THR A 16 -4.55 -13.40 12.54
N ASN A 17 -3.22 -13.30 12.50
CA ASN A 17 -2.44 -12.47 13.44
C ASN A 17 -2.84 -10.99 13.35
N LEU A 18 -3.16 -10.54 12.14
CA LEU A 18 -3.63 -9.20 11.81
C LEU A 18 -5.17 -9.05 11.89
N GLU A 19 -5.88 -10.09 12.31
CA GLU A 19 -7.36 -10.09 12.42
C GLU A 19 -8.09 -9.59 11.15
N LEU A 20 -7.51 -9.82 9.98
CA LEU A 20 -8.10 -9.43 8.71
C LEU A 20 -9.29 -10.33 8.40
N THR A 21 -10.45 -9.74 8.15
CA THR A 21 -11.60 -10.47 7.63
C THR A 21 -11.43 -10.68 6.12
N SER A 22 -11.45 -11.95 5.67
CA SER A 22 -11.31 -12.32 4.25
C SER A 22 -9.99 -11.91 3.59
N ASN A 23 -8.90 -11.76 4.38
CA ASN A 23 -7.58 -11.35 3.89
C ASN A 23 -7.57 -9.96 3.21
N GLN A 24 -8.43 -9.03 3.63
CA GLN A 24 -8.57 -7.72 2.98
C GLN A 24 -8.13 -6.57 3.88
N PHE A 25 -7.58 -5.53 3.24
CA PHE A 25 -7.50 -4.17 3.77
C PHE A 25 -8.56 -3.34 3.04
N ARG A 26 -9.52 -2.78 3.80
CA ARG A 26 -10.74 -2.18 3.24
C ARG A 26 -10.65 -0.68 3.06
N ASN A 27 -9.81 0.01 3.81
CA ASN A 27 -9.52 1.41 3.54
C ASN A 27 -8.01 1.54 3.33
N VAL A 28 -7.65 1.96 2.13
CA VAL A 28 -6.29 2.34 1.75
C VAL A 28 -6.35 3.80 1.36
N THR A 29 -5.54 4.61 2.04
CA THR A 29 -5.47 6.05 1.82
C THR A 29 -4.04 6.45 1.55
N PHE A 30 -3.87 7.30 0.56
CA PHE A 30 -2.62 8.04 0.35
C PHE A 30 -2.94 9.51 0.60
N ASP A 31 -2.08 10.20 1.32
CA ASP A 31 -2.32 11.60 1.71
C ASP A 31 -1.03 12.43 1.65
N GLY A 32 -1.16 13.75 1.60
CA GLY A 32 -0.06 14.71 1.70
C GLY A 32 0.22 15.50 0.42
N GLY A 33 0.89 16.65 0.59
CA GLY A 33 1.16 17.59 -0.50
C GLY A 33 2.13 17.09 -1.58
N GLY A 34 2.73 15.91 -1.39
CA GLY A 34 3.59 15.28 -2.39
C GLY A 34 2.86 14.49 -3.48
N LEU A 35 1.55 14.30 -3.34
CA LEU A 35 0.73 13.50 -4.25
C LEU A 35 0.60 14.11 -5.66
N PRO A 36 0.30 13.28 -6.68
CA PRO A 36 0.05 13.76 -8.03
C PRO A 36 -1.27 14.56 -8.11
N ASN A 37 -1.63 15.04 -9.30
CA ASN A 37 -2.90 15.74 -9.50
C ASN A 37 -4.11 14.84 -9.16
N THR A 38 -5.29 15.45 -8.99
CA THR A 38 -6.51 14.76 -8.55
C THR A 38 -6.92 13.60 -9.48
N GLU A 39 -6.68 13.72 -10.78
CA GLU A 39 -7.01 12.68 -11.77
C GLU A 39 -6.16 11.42 -11.57
N GLN A 40 -4.84 11.57 -11.48
CA GLN A 40 -3.94 10.44 -11.22
C GLN A 40 -4.16 9.85 -9.83
N PHE A 41 -4.41 10.70 -8.84
CA PHE A 41 -4.72 10.27 -7.48
C PHE A 41 -6.03 9.45 -7.41
N ALA A 42 -7.03 9.77 -8.23
CA ALA A 42 -8.29 9.02 -8.29
C ALA A 42 -8.12 7.57 -8.80
N ALA A 43 -7.00 7.25 -9.44
CA ALA A 43 -6.63 5.92 -9.91
C ALA A 43 -5.91 5.07 -8.85
N PHE A 44 -5.58 5.63 -7.68
CA PHE A 44 -4.84 4.90 -6.65
C PHE A 44 -5.70 3.82 -5.98
N PRO A 45 -5.11 2.68 -5.57
CA PRO A 45 -5.83 1.63 -4.86
C PRO A 45 -6.47 2.17 -3.58
N GLN A 46 -7.74 1.83 -3.38
CA GLN A 46 -8.48 2.11 -2.13
C GLN A 46 -8.65 0.87 -1.26
N ARG A 47 -8.34 -0.31 -1.80
CA ARG A 47 -8.55 -1.62 -1.19
C ARG A 47 -7.53 -2.62 -1.69
N PHE A 48 -7.08 -3.50 -0.81
CA PHE A 48 -6.20 -4.61 -1.16
C PHE A 48 -6.75 -5.95 -0.67
N VAL A 49 -6.50 -7.00 -1.45
CA VAL A 49 -6.65 -8.40 -1.02
C VAL A 49 -5.27 -9.04 -0.99
N MET A 50 -4.92 -9.65 0.14
CA MET A 50 -3.70 -10.42 0.26
C MET A 50 -3.90 -11.83 -0.28
N ASP A 51 -3.04 -12.25 -1.21
CA ASP A 51 -3.04 -13.61 -1.74
C ASP A 51 -2.21 -14.59 -0.89
N SER A 52 -2.17 -15.85 -1.31
CA SER A 52 -1.42 -16.91 -0.65
C SER A 52 0.10 -16.70 -0.64
N PHE A 53 0.62 -15.83 -1.52
CA PHE A 53 2.04 -15.45 -1.62
C PHE A 53 2.34 -14.11 -0.94
N TYR A 54 1.43 -13.62 -0.10
CA TYR A 54 1.54 -12.35 0.62
C TYR A 54 1.57 -11.10 -0.30
N LYS A 55 1.20 -11.23 -1.58
CA LYS A 55 1.06 -10.07 -2.47
C LYS A 55 -0.25 -9.36 -2.17
N LEU A 56 -0.20 -8.03 -2.22
CA LEU A 56 -1.40 -7.21 -2.14
C LEU A 56 -1.88 -6.91 -3.55
N ASN A 57 -3.08 -7.37 -3.86
CA ASN A 57 -3.73 -7.14 -5.15
C ASN A 57 -4.77 -6.04 -4.96
N SER A 58 -4.67 -4.96 -5.74
CA SER A 58 -5.64 -3.86 -5.71
C SER A 58 -7.00 -4.36 -6.17
N VAL A 59 -8.05 -4.03 -5.41
CA VAL A 59 -9.42 -4.32 -5.85
C VAL A 59 -9.84 -3.28 -6.88
N ALA A 60 -10.31 -3.74 -8.04
CA ALA A 60 -10.80 -2.85 -9.08
C ALA A 60 -12.03 -2.05 -8.61
N LEU A 61 -12.06 -0.77 -8.92
CA LEU A 61 -13.22 0.09 -8.70
C LEU A 61 -14.07 0.12 -9.98
N PRO A 62 -15.40 -0.07 -9.89
CA PRO A 62 -16.28 -0.04 -11.07
C PRO A 62 -16.13 1.25 -11.87
N GLY A 63 -15.95 1.11 -13.19
CA GLY A 63 -15.86 2.24 -14.10
C GLY A 63 -14.58 3.07 -14.02
N ARG A 64 -13.53 2.59 -13.33
CA ARG A 64 -12.24 3.31 -13.21
C ARG A 64 -11.07 2.48 -13.72
N VAL A 65 -10.18 3.13 -14.46
CA VAL A 65 -8.86 2.60 -14.75
C VAL A 65 -7.99 2.87 -13.52
N MET A 66 -7.51 1.80 -12.89
CA MET A 66 -6.66 1.88 -11.71
C MET A 66 -5.19 1.93 -12.12
N ALA A 67 -4.38 2.68 -11.38
CA ALA A 67 -2.94 2.65 -11.51
C ALA A 67 -2.43 1.24 -11.19
N LEU A 68 -1.48 0.74 -11.99
CA LEU A 68 -0.93 -0.59 -11.78
C LEU A 68 -0.19 -0.64 -10.45
N TRP A 69 -0.60 -1.55 -9.58
CA TRP A 69 0.02 -1.81 -8.30
C TRP A 69 0.83 -3.10 -8.32
N GLN A 70 2.02 -3.08 -7.71
CA GLN A 70 2.82 -4.27 -7.44
C GLN A 70 3.43 -4.17 -6.05
N GLY A 71 3.05 -5.06 -5.13
CA GLY A 71 3.58 -5.01 -3.77
C GLY A 71 3.08 -6.16 -2.91
N GLY A 72 3.59 -6.24 -1.69
CA GLY A 72 3.26 -7.30 -0.75
C GLY A 72 3.80 -7.06 0.64
N ILE A 73 3.41 -7.95 1.54
CA ILE A 73 3.85 -7.95 2.94
C ILE A 73 4.92 -9.04 3.10
N LYS A 74 6.05 -8.67 3.69
CA LYS A 74 7.06 -9.63 4.12
C LYS A 74 6.57 -10.33 5.37
N SER A 75 6.21 -11.61 5.23
CA SER A 75 5.62 -12.45 6.28
C SER A 75 6.41 -12.48 7.60
N THR A 76 7.73 -12.28 7.56
CA THR A 76 8.59 -12.35 8.75
C THR A 76 8.70 -11.07 9.55
N ALA A 77 8.41 -9.92 8.95
CA ALA A 77 8.79 -8.62 9.51
C ALA A 77 7.64 -7.61 9.58
N GLY A 78 6.47 -7.94 9.02
CA GLY A 78 5.36 -6.99 8.85
C GLY A 78 5.70 -5.84 7.90
N THR A 79 6.92 -5.77 7.37
CA THR A 79 7.34 -4.78 6.38
C THR A 79 6.51 -4.95 5.12
N PHE A 80 6.01 -3.85 4.63
CA PHE A 80 5.25 -3.74 3.40
C PHE A 80 6.03 -2.90 2.40
N THR A 81 6.13 -3.39 1.17
CA THR A 81 6.72 -2.65 0.06
C THR A 81 5.85 -2.79 -1.17
N GLY A 82 5.74 -1.72 -1.94
CA GLY A 82 5.08 -1.77 -3.24
C GLY A 82 5.51 -0.64 -4.16
N ASN A 83 5.02 -0.69 -5.37
CA ASN A 83 5.19 0.32 -6.39
C ASN A 83 3.84 0.57 -7.04
N ILE A 84 3.54 1.84 -7.29
CA ILE A 84 2.40 2.28 -8.08
C ILE A 84 2.89 2.96 -9.36
N ALA A 85 2.38 2.52 -10.50
CA ALA A 85 2.69 3.13 -11.77
C ALA A 85 2.05 4.53 -11.83
N LEU A 86 2.81 5.52 -12.29
CA LEU A 86 2.38 6.89 -12.45
C LEU A 86 2.68 7.37 -13.87
N ASP A 87 1.74 8.09 -14.45
CA ASP A 87 1.96 8.82 -15.68
C ASP A 87 2.66 10.15 -15.41
N ALA A 88 3.40 10.66 -16.39
CA ALA A 88 3.95 12.00 -16.31
C ALA A 88 2.81 13.04 -16.18
N SER A 89 3.07 14.13 -15.44
CA SER A 89 2.06 15.17 -15.22
C SER A 89 2.64 16.58 -15.29
N ASN A 90 1.77 17.55 -15.58
CA ASN A 90 2.11 18.97 -15.55
C ASN A 90 2.38 19.52 -14.14
N SER A 91 2.09 18.73 -13.08
CA SER A 91 2.46 19.09 -11.70
C SER A 91 3.90 18.72 -11.33
N GLY A 92 4.68 18.25 -12.32
CA GLY A 92 6.09 17.91 -12.18
C GLY A 92 6.35 16.47 -11.75
N ILE A 93 5.42 15.55 -12.02
CA ILE A 93 5.58 14.12 -11.77
C ILE A 93 6.21 13.44 -12.99
N LEU A 94 7.18 12.55 -12.77
CA LEU A 94 7.78 11.75 -13.83
C LEU A 94 6.96 10.48 -14.08
N ASN A 95 6.90 10.07 -15.35
CA ASN A 95 6.43 8.74 -15.70
C ASN A 95 7.33 7.67 -15.07
N GLY A 96 6.74 6.66 -14.43
CA GLY A 96 7.46 5.56 -13.81
C GLY A 96 6.75 4.98 -12.59
N ASN A 97 7.53 4.60 -11.58
CA ASN A 97 7.02 3.96 -10.37
C ASN A 97 7.23 4.85 -9.15
N ALA A 98 6.17 5.08 -8.38
CA ALA A 98 6.29 5.60 -7.03
C ALA A 98 6.36 4.45 -6.03
N SER A 99 7.44 4.44 -5.23
CA SER A 99 7.70 3.36 -4.28
C SER A 99 7.06 3.64 -2.94
N VAL A 100 6.37 2.63 -2.41
CA VAL A 100 5.76 2.63 -1.08
C VAL A 100 6.58 1.74 -0.15
N SER A 101 6.84 2.24 1.05
CA SER A 101 7.45 1.48 2.13
C SER A 101 6.68 1.75 3.42
N ALA A 102 6.18 0.70 4.04
CA ALA A 102 5.37 0.76 5.24
C ALA A 102 5.66 -0.41 6.18
N VAL A 103 5.03 -0.37 7.34
CA VAL A 103 4.95 -1.50 8.26
C VAL A 103 3.49 -1.79 8.57
N VAL A 104 3.16 -3.06 8.75
CA VAL A 104 1.84 -3.53 9.17
C VAL A 104 1.96 -4.04 10.58
N PHE A 105 1.09 -3.54 11.45
CA PHE A 105 1.03 -3.93 12.84
C PHE A 105 -0.41 -3.94 13.32
N ARG A 106 -0.63 -4.61 14.44
CA ARG A 106 -1.91 -4.61 15.14
C ARG A 106 -1.86 -3.56 16.25
N ARG A 107 -2.82 -2.65 16.27
CA ARG A 107 -3.02 -1.70 17.37
C ARG A 107 -3.74 -2.38 18.54
N ASN A 108 -3.60 -1.77 19.72
CA ASN A 108 -4.18 -2.29 20.97
C ASN A 108 -5.72 -2.31 20.99
N ASP A 109 -6.36 -1.55 20.11
CA ASP A 109 -7.81 -1.53 19.86
C ASP A 109 -8.28 -2.59 18.85
N LEU A 110 -7.41 -3.56 18.52
CA LEU A 110 -7.69 -4.66 17.58
C LEU A 110 -7.92 -4.17 16.13
N GLU A 111 -7.46 -2.96 15.81
CA GLU A 111 -7.37 -2.50 14.42
C GLU A 111 -5.98 -2.81 13.86
N THR A 112 -5.94 -3.49 12.71
CA THR A 112 -4.69 -3.58 11.96
C THR A 112 -4.51 -2.33 11.15
N VAL A 113 -3.31 -1.77 11.26
CA VAL A 113 -2.90 -0.58 10.51
C VAL A 113 -1.59 -0.88 9.79
N GLY A 114 -1.59 -0.63 8.49
CA GLY A 114 -0.39 -0.40 7.71
C GLY A 114 -0.11 1.10 7.65
N ALA A 115 1.09 1.54 7.99
CA ALA A 115 1.47 2.95 7.92
C ALA A 115 2.87 3.11 7.36
N GLY A 116 3.04 4.07 6.45
CA GLY A 116 4.30 4.28 5.74
C GLY A 116 4.31 5.52 4.87
N LEU A 117 5.25 5.52 3.93
CA LEU A 117 5.50 6.64 3.02
C LEU A 117 5.49 6.16 1.57
N ILE A 118 5.05 7.04 0.68
CA ILE A 118 5.19 6.90 -0.77
C ILE A 118 6.21 7.93 -1.27
N LYS A 119 7.19 7.49 -2.05
CA LYS A 119 8.17 8.34 -2.76
C LYS A 119 7.76 8.47 -4.21
N ILE A 120 7.50 9.70 -4.65
CA ILE A 120 6.99 10.01 -5.97
C ILE A 120 8.08 10.74 -6.77
N PRO A 121 8.62 10.13 -7.84
CA PRO A 121 9.64 10.77 -8.68
C PRO A 121 9.13 12.05 -9.35
N THR A 122 9.99 13.07 -9.44
CA THR A 122 9.62 14.39 -10.01
C THR A 122 10.62 14.88 -11.04
N THR A 123 10.15 15.76 -11.94
CA THR A 123 10.91 16.31 -13.09
C THR A 123 12.04 17.27 -12.73
N GLY A 124 12.41 17.37 -11.45
CA GLY A 124 13.49 18.23 -10.95
C GLY A 124 14.90 17.66 -11.15
N VAL A 125 15.82 18.00 -10.25
CA VAL A 125 17.19 17.45 -10.23
C VAL A 125 17.13 15.91 -10.22
N LYS A 126 18.05 15.24 -10.93
CA LYS A 126 18.10 13.77 -10.96
C LYS A 126 18.01 13.17 -9.55
N GLY A 127 17.04 12.29 -9.34
CA GLY A 127 16.78 11.66 -8.03
C GLY A 127 15.82 12.43 -7.13
N SER A 128 15.26 13.56 -7.57
CA SER A 128 14.27 14.33 -6.82
C SER A 128 12.97 13.55 -6.67
N PHE A 129 12.43 13.56 -5.46
CA PHE A 129 11.14 12.96 -5.15
C PHE A 129 10.33 13.87 -4.23
N ARG A 130 9.01 13.74 -4.34
CA ARG A 130 8.06 14.20 -3.33
C ARG A 130 7.64 13.02 -2.44
N THR A 131 7.11 13.32 -1.27
CA THR A 131 6.66 12.29 -0.33
C THR A 131 5.21 12.51 0.05
N GLY A 132 4.46 11.41 0.10
CA GLY A 132 3.14 11.33 0.72
C GLY A 132 3.13 10.27 1.81
N ALA A 133 2.07 10.29 2.61
CA ALA A 133 1.72 9.24 3.55
C ALA A 133 0.99 8.10 2.83
N PHE A 134 1.17 6.90 3.36
CA PHE A 134 0.40 5.71 3.01
C PHE A 134 -0.19 5.14 4.29
N LEU A 135 -1.50 4.90 4.28
CA LEU A 135 -2.24 4.28 5.37
C LEU A 135 -3.11 3.17 4.80
N MET A 136 -3.22 2.06 5.53
CA MET A 136 -4.24 1.06 5.26
C MET A 136 -4.77 0.45 6.55
N ASP A 137 -6.04 0.08 6.56
CA ASP A 137 -6.70 -0.56 7.69
C ASP A 137 -7.68 -1.67 7.24
N ARG A 138 -8.21 -2.41 8.22
CA ARG A 138 -9.04 -3.60 8.02
C ARG A 138 -10.49 -3.31 7.60
#